data_AF-A0A2E1LLF8-F1
#
_entry.id   AF-A0A2E1LLF8-F1
#
_cell.length_a   1.000
_cell.length_b   1.000
_cell.length_c   1.000
_cell.angle_alpha   90.00
_cell.angle_beta   90.00
_cell.angle_gamma   90.00
#
_symmetry.space_group_name_H-M   'P 1'
#
loop_
_entity.id
_entity.type
_entity.pdbx_description
1 polymer ?
#
loop_
_entity_poly.entity_id
_entity_poly.type
_entity_poly.pdbx_seq_one_letter_code
_entity_poly.pdbx_strand_id
1 'polypeptide(L)'
;MAGADDNDLLNNDGGDIRDVNFGAALSERYLAYALSTIMSRSLPDVRDGLKPVQRRVLYAMRQLKVDPSASPRKCATIVGEVIGKYHPHGDTAIYDALVRLAQDFVQRYPLIDGQGNFGNIDGDNAAAYRYTEARLTDISALLLRNIDEDAVDFRDTYNGEEQEPVVLPAAFPNLLANGTQGIAVGMATAVPPHNAGELLNALRHLIDRPSASVEDFLAHVPGPDFPTGGILVEDADTLREVYATGRGSMRLRARWEVEKLKGGTWQIAVTEIPYQVAKGRLLEKSGELISNKKLHLCGDIRDESTQDVRIVIEPKSRNVEPEHLMESLFRNTDLEIRIPMNLNVLNAD
;
A
#
# COMPACT_ATOMS: atom_id res chain seq x y z
N MET A 1 25.64 -58.36 -36.29
CA MET A 1 26.25 -57.96 -35.00
C MET A 1 26.25 -56.45 -34.92
N ALA A 2 25.24 -55.92 -34.24
CA ALA A 2 25.05 -54.55 -33.74
C ALA A 2 23.58 -54.58 -33.29
N GLY A 3 23.16 -54.26 -32.09
CA GLY A 3 23.76 -53.66 -30.90
C GLY A 3 22.53 -53.43 -30.00
N ALA A 4 22.66 -53.73 -28.73
CA ALA A 4 21.54 -53.81 -27.79
C ALA A 4 20.76 -52.50 -27.64
N ASP A 5 19.47 -52.71 -27.32
CA ASP A 5 18.51 -51.86 -26.61
C ASP A 5 18.96 -50.50 -26.08
N ASP A 6 18.15 -49.49 -26.40
CA ASP A 6 17.98 -48.28 -25.59
C ASP A 6 16.48 -47.88 -25.56
N ASN A 7 15.59 -48.87 -25.57
CA ASN A 7 14.15 -48.68 -25.77
C ASN A 7 13.32 -48.72 -24.48
N ASP A 8 13.91 -48.45 -23.31
CA ASP A 8 13.27 -48.72 -22.01
C ASP A 8 13.21 -47.52 -21.05
N LEU A 9 13.18 -46.29 -21.58
CA LEU A 9 13.00 -45.07 -20.77
C LEU A 9 11.72 -44.25 -21.11
N LEU A 10 10.84 -44.75 -21.97
CA LEU A 10 9.63 -44.02 -22.41
C LEU A 10 8.31 -44.79 -22.26
N ASN A 11 8.28 -45.87 -21.47
CA ASN A 11 7.02 -46.44 -21.02
C ASN A 11 6.41 -45.54 -19.93
N ASN A 12 5.80 -44.44 -20.36
CA ASN A 12 4.81 -43.72 -19.60
C ASN A 12 3.44 -44.14 -20.13
N ASP A 13 2.71 -44.93 -19.35
CA ASP A 13 1.40 -45.45 -19.68
C ASP A 13 0.41 -44.29 -19.94
N GLY A 14 0.26 -43.93 -21.22
CA GLY A 14 -0.99 -43.50 -21.84
C GLY A 14 -1.76 -42.37 -21.18
N GLY A 15 -1.11 -41.25 -20.84
CA GLY A 15 -1.85 -39.98 -20.74
C GLY A 15 -2.48 -39.63 -22.11
N ASP A 16 -3.71 -39.13 -22.11
CA ASP A 16 -4.38 -38.62 -23.32
C ASP A 16 -3.59 -37.40 -23.87
N ILE A 17 -2.70 -37.64 -24.84
CA ILE A 17 -1.91 -36.59 -25.50
C ILE A 17 -2.77 -35.96 -26.57
N ARG A 18 -3.22 -34.72 -26.32
CA ARG A 18 -4.01 -33.94 -27.28
C ARG A 18 -3.14 -32.91 -27.97
N ASP A 19 -3.08 -32.99 -29.30
CA ASP A 19 -2.51 -31.91 -30.11
C ASP A 19 -3.35 -30.64 -29.96
N VAL A 20 -2.72 -29.57 -29.49
CA VAL A 20 -3.35 -28.26 -29.34
C VAL A 20 -2.60 -27.23 -30.18
N ASN A 21 -3.36 -26.34 -30.84
CA ASN A 21 -2.74 -25.22 -31.54
C ASN A 21 -2.00 -24.33 -30.53
N PHE A 22 -0.70 -24.12 -30.75
CA PHE A 22 0.14 -23.36 -29.81
C PHE A 22 -0.39 -21.95 -29.54
N GLY A 23 -0.83 -21.23 -30.58
CA GLY A 23 -1.37 -19.87 -30.43
C GLY A 23 -2.67 -19.84 -29.63
N ALA A 24 -3.57 -20.79 -29.86
CA ALA A 24 -4.81 -20.92 -29.10
C ALA A 24 -4.53 -21.28 -27.64
N ALA A 25 -3.68 -22.28 -27.39
CA ALA A 25 -3.32 -22.72 -26.05
C ALA A 25 -2.61 -21.63 -25.25
N LEU A 26 -1.73 -20.85 -25.89
CA LEU A 26 -1.07 -19.71 -25.24
C LEU A 26 -2.08 -18.61 -24.91
N SER A 27 -2.98 -18.27 -25.83
CA SER A 27 -3.99 -17.23 -25.63
C SER A 27 -4.96 -17.58 -24.50
N GLU A 28 -5.45 -18.82 -24.47
CA GLU A 28 -6.35 -19.31 -23.42
C GLU A 28 -5.69 -19.28 -22.04
N ARG A 29 -4.47 -19.83 -21.93
CA ARG A 29 -3.73 -19.87 -20.66
C ARG A 29 -3.33 -18.48 -20.18
N TYR A 30 -2.89 -17.61 -21.09
CA TYR A 30 -2.56 -16.22 -20.77
C TYR A 30 -3.80 -15.45 -20.32
N LEU A 31 -4.94 -15.60 -21.00
CA LEU A 31 -6.19 -14.95 -20.62
C LEU A 31 -6.67 -15.41 -19.24
N ALA A 32 -6.66 -16.71 -18.97
CA ALA A 32 -7.04 -17.25 -17.67
C ALA A 32 -6.16 -16.71 -16.53
N TYR A 33 -4.83 -16.65 -16.74
CA TYR A 33 -3.90 -16.06 -15.79
C TYR A 33 -4.11 -14.55 -15.60
N ALA A 34 -4.32 -13.82 -16.71
CA ALA A 34 -4.54 -12.38 -16.69
C ALA A 34 -5.82 -12.03 -15.90
N LEU A 35 -6.93 -12.69 -16.22
CA LEU A 35 -8.22 -12.49 -15.53
C LEU A 35 -8.12 -12.83 -14.05
N SER A 36 -7.48 -13.96 -13.70
CA SER A 36 -7.26 -14.35 -12.30
C SER A 36 -6.45 -13.30 -11.53
N THR A 37 -5.39 -12.76 -12.14
CA THR A 37 -4.55 -11.73 -11.51
C THR A 37 -5.29 -10.40 -11.33
N ILE A 38 -6.11 -10.02 -12.31
CA ILE A 38 -6.91 -8.79 -12.27
C ILE A 38 -8.01 -8.89 -11.20
N MET A 39 -8.87 -9.92 -11.28
CA MET A 39 -10.08 -10.04 -10.46
C MET A 39 -9.80 -10.53 -9.04
N SER A 40 -8.79 -11.38 -8.85
CA SER A 40 -8.64 -12.17 -7.62
C SER A 40 -7.34 -11.89 -6.86
N ARG A 41 -6.57 -10.86 -7.25
CA ARG A 41 -5.27 -10.59 -6.61
C ARG A 41 -4.92 -9.11 -6.50
N SER A 42 -4.79 -8.43 -7.63
CA SER A 42 -3.99 -7.20 -7.67
C SER A 42 -4.78 -5.91 -7.54
N LEU A 43 -6.06 -5.90 -7.91
CA LEU A 43 -6.93 -4.73 -7.81
C LEU A 43 -7.86 -4.82 -6.60
N PRO A 44 -8.18 -3.70 -5.94
CA PRO A 44 -9.19 -3.64 -4.88
C PRO A 44 -10.61 -3.67 -5.47
N ASP A 45 -11.58 -4.07 -4.66
CA ASP A 45 -12.99 -3.80 -4.92
C ASP A 45 -13.31 -2.35 -4.56
N VAL A 46 -14.11 -1.65 -5.38
CA VAL A 46 -14.46 -0.24 -5.17
C VAL A 46 -15.25 -0.02 -3.87
N ARG A 47 -16.02 -1.02 -3.44
CA ARG A 47 -16.98 -0.89 -2.32
C ARG A 47 -16.29 -0.92 -0.97
N ASP A 48 -15.32 -1.84 -0.78
CA ASP A 48 -14.59 -1.98 0.49
C ASP A 48 -13.11 -1.57 0.42
N GLY A 49 -12.58 -1.30 -0.78
CA GLY A 49 -11.19 -0.91 -0.98
C GLY A 49 -10.17 -2.02 -0.76
N LEU A 50 -10.58 -3.28 -0.61
CA LEU A 50 -9.71 -4.38 -0.24
C LEU A 50 -9.41 -5.29 -1.44
N LYS A 51 -8.18 -5.78 -1.47
CA LYS A 51 -7.80 -6.94 -2.27
C LYS A 51 -8.24 -8.22 -1.58
N PRO A 52 -8.40 -9.34 -2.32
CA PRO A 52 -8.86 -10.60 -1.72
C PRO A 52 -8.03 -11.10 -0.53
N VAL A 53 -6.70 -11.00 -0.58
CA VAL A 53 -5.85 -11.41 0.56
C VAL A 53 -6.12 -10.58 1.81
N GLN A 54 -6.31 -9.26 1.67
CA GLN A 54 -6.57 -8.36 2.79
C GLN A 54 -7.94 -8.66 3.40
N ARG A 55 -8.97 -8.82 2.57
CA ARG A 55 -10.33 -9.20 3.00
C ARG A 55 -10.33 -10.51 3.79
N ARG A 56 -9.64 -11.52 3.26
CA ARG A 56 -9.53 -12.84 3.90
C ARG A 56 -8.78 -12.78 5.23
N VAL A 57 -7.73 -11.97 5.35
CA VAL A 57 -7.04 -11.74 6.63
C VAL A 57 -8.00 -11.16 7.67
N LEU A 58 -8.71 -10.08 7.35
CA LEU A 58 -9.63 -9.44 8.29
C LEU A 58 -10.79 -10.38 8.67
N TYR A 59 -11.35 -11.10 7.70
CA TYR A 59 -12.42 -12.06 7.94
C TYR A 59 -11.94 -13.24 8.80
N ALA A 60 -10.77 -13.82 8.53
CA ALA A 60 -10.22 -14.89 9.35
C ALA A 60 -9.93 -14.43 10.79
N MET A 61 -9.39 -13.23 10.98
CA MET A 61 -9.18 -12.66 12.32
C MET A 61 -10.49 -12.48 13.08
N ARG A 62 -11.57 -12.09 12.40
CA ARG A 62 -12.91 -12.05 12.97
C ARG A 62 -13.40 -13.43 13.39
N GLN A 63 -13.25 -14.45 12.53
CA GLN A 63 -13.65 -15.83 12.86
C GLN A 63 -12.87 -16.38 14.07
N LEU A 64 -11.61 -15.98 14.20
CA LEU A 64 -10.76 -16.27 15.36
C LEU A 64 -11.11 -15.43 16.61
N LYS A 65 -12.10 -14.53 16.53
CA LYS A 65 -12.55 -13.62 17.60
C LYS A 65 -11.43 -12.75 18.14
N VAL A 66 -10.57 -12.26 17.25
CA VAL A 66 -9.45 -11.37 17.58
C VAL A 66 -9.85 -9.91 17.38
N ASP A 67 -10.97 -9.55 17.98
CA ASP A 67 -11.57 -8.22 17.96
C ASP A 67 -10.67 -7.19 18.69
N PRO A 68 -10.93 -5.88 18.56
CA PRO A 68 -10.08 -4.84 19.15
C PRO A 68 -9.90 -4.95 20.67
N SER A 69 -10.94 -5.41 21.38
CA SER A 69 -10.88 -5.63 22.83
C SER A 69 -10.22 -6.95 23.24
N ALA A 70 -9.94 -7.85 22.29
CA ALA A 70 -9.33 -9.14 22.58
C ALA A 70 -7.82 -9.02 22.82
N SER A 71 -7.25 -10.01 23.50
CA SER A 71 -5.79 -10.20 23.51
C SER A 71 -5.31 -10.51 22.09
N PRO A 72 -4.16 -9.96 21.67
CA PRO A 72 -3.58 -10.27 20.37
C PRO A 72 -3.28 -11.77 20.25
N ARG A 73 -3.30 -12.26 19.02
CA ARG A 73 -3.00 -13.65 18.69
C ARG A 73 -1.74 -13.71 17.85
N LYS A 74 -0.95 -14.76 18.03
CA LYS A 74 0.25 -14.98 17.20
C LYS A 74 -0.11 -14.90 15.71
N CYS A 75 0.67 -14.13 14.96
CA CYS A 75 0.49 -14.00 13.52
C CYS A 75 0.56 -15.36 12.82
N ALA A 76 1.37 -16.30 13.32
CA ALA A 76 1.40 -17.70 12.87
C ALA A 76 0.01 -18.37 12.87
N THR A 77 -0.80 -18.13 13.90
CA THR A 77 -2.15 -18.70 14.00
C THR A 77 -3.08 -18.04 12.98
N ILE A 78 -3.00 -16.72 12.83
CA ILE A 78 -3.82 -15.97 11.87
C ILE A 78 -3.49 -16.39 10.43
N VAL A 79 -2.21 -16.44 10.09
CA VAL A 79 -1.73 -16.86 8.76
C VAL A 79 -2.14 -18.30 8.47
N GLY A 80 -2.00 -19.21 9.45
CA GLY A 80 -2.43 -20.60 9.30
C GLY A 80 -3.93 -20.74 9.02
N GLU A 81 -4.77 -19.97 9.72
CA GLU A 81 -6.23 -19.95 9.49
C GLU A 81 -6.55 -19.46 8.07
N VAL A 82 -5.90 -18.37 7.63
CA VAL A 82 -6.11 -17.79 6.30
C VAL A 82 -5.73 -18.78 5.20
N ILE A 83 -4.56 -19.44 5.31
CA ILE A 83 -4.12 -20.43 4.32
C ILE A 83 -5.06 -21.63 4.29
N GLY A 84 -5.40 -22.16 5.48
CA GLY A 84 -6.15 -23.41 5.59
C GLY A 84 -7.57 -23.31 5.08
N LYS A 85 -8.19 -22.12 5.15
CA LYS A 85 -9.63 -21.96 4.86
C LYS A 85 -9.93 -21.07 3.66
N TYR A 86 -9.15 -20.00 3.45
CA TYR A 86 -9.59 -18.91 2.57
C TYR A 86 -8.63 -18.61 1.41
N HIS A 87 -7.31 -18.74 1.61
CA HIS A 87 -6.30 -18.23 0.68
C HIS A 87 -5.27 -19.30 0.29
N PRO A 88 -5.42 -19.97 -0.86
CA PRO A 88 -4.55 -21.08 -1.29
C PRO A 88 -3.22 -20.59 -1.89
N HIS A 89 -2.52 -19.70 -1.18
CA HIS A 89 -1.24 -19.11 -1.57
C HIS A 89 -0.26 -19.12 -0.39
N GLY A 90 1.01 -18.80 -0.66
CA GLY A 90 2.09 -18.89 0.32
C GLY A 90 1.86 -18.04 1.58
N ASP A 91 2.32 -18.57 2.72
CA ASP A 91 2.24 -17.94 4.03
C ASP A 91 2.89 -16.57 4.08
N THR A 92 4.05 -16.41 3.44
CA THR A 92 4.75 -15.12 3.35
C THR A 92 3.87 -14.03 2.74
N ALA A 93 3.13 -14.31 1.65
CA ALA A 93 2.31 -13.29 0.99
C ALA A 93 1.15 -12.82 1.87
N ILE A 94 0.58 -13.73 2.67
CA ILE A 94 -0.49 -13.40 3.64
C ILE A 94 0.08 -12.59 4.80
N TYR A 95 1.23 -13.01 5.32
CA TYR A 95 1.88 -12.30 6.41
C TYR A 95 2.33 -10.89 5.99
N ASP A 96 2.91 -10.73 4.80
CA ASP A 96 3.29 -9.42 4.28
C ASP A 96 2.07 -8.50 4.11
N ALA A 97 0.94 -9.05 3.67
CA ALA A 97 -0.32 -8.30 3.62
C ALA A 97 -0.77 -7.88 5.02
N LEU A 98 -0.75 -8.79 5.99
CA LEU A 98 -1.08 -8.53 7.40
C LEU A 98 -0.17 -7.44 7.99
N VAL A 99 1.14 -7.55 7.78
CA VAL A 99 2.12 -6.58 8.26
C VAL A 99 1.85 -5.20 7.68
N ARG A 100 1.61 -5.11 6.36
CA ARG A 100 1.29 -3.83 5.71
C ARG A 100 0.00 -3.19 6.22
N LEU A 101 -1.00 -3.99 6.63
CA LEU A 101 -2.23 -3.49 7.24
C LEU A 101 -2.04 -2.96 8.66
N ALA A 102 -0.90 -3.25 9.30
CA ALA A 102 -0.56 -2.80 10.65
C ALA A 102 0.41 -1.61 10.69
N GLN A 103 1.14 -1.34 9.61
CA GLN A 103 2.14 -0.27 9.55
C GLN A 103 1.46 1.10 9.41
N ASP A 104 1.64 1.97 10.41
CA ASP A 104 1.09 3.33 10.46
C ASP A 104 1.73 4.30 9.47
N PHE A 105 2.98 4.07 9.07
CA PHE A 105 3.65 4.79 7.97
C PHE A 105 3.20 4.34 6.57
N VAL A 106 2.40 3.27 6.48
CA VAL A 106 1.82 2.77 5.21
C VAL A 106 0.31 3.00 5.16
N GLN A 107 -0.42 2.67 6.22
CA GLN A 107 -1.86 2.86 6.32
C GLN A 107 -2.16 4.15 7.05
N ARG A 108 -2.99 5.02 6.47
CA ARG A 108 -3.48 6.22 7.15
C ARG A 108 -4.33 5.88 8.38
N TYR A 109 -5.06 4.77 8.28
CA TYR A 109 -5.92 4.16 9.30
C TYR A 109 -5.60 2.66 9.38
N PRO A 110 -4.62 2.24 10.19
CA PRO A 110 -4.26 0.83 10.33
C PRO A 110 -5.47 -0.06 10.60
N LEU A 111 -5.55 -1.16 9.86
CA LEU A 111 -6.61 -2.16 9.99
C LEU A 111 -6.23 -3.24 11.01
N ILE A 112 -4.95 -3.37 11.32
CA ILE A 112 -4.43 -4.36 12.25
C ILE A 112 -3.58 -3.64 13.32
N ASP A 113 -3.79 -4.02 14.58
CA ASP A 113 -2.94 -3.61 15.70
C ASP A 113 -1.92 -4.72 15.94
N GLY A 114 -0.65 -4.44 15.62
CA GLY A 114 0.46 -5.38 15.67
C GLY A 114 1.34 -5.21 16.91
N GLN A 115 1.71 -6.31 17.55
CA GLN A 115 2.64 -6.36 18.68
C GLN A 115 3.93 -7.09 18.31
N GLY A 116 5.06 -6.45 18.60
CA GLY A 116 6.39 -6.88 18.17
C GLY A 116 6.93 -6.00 17.04
N ASN A 117 7.97 -6.47 16.35
CA ASN A 117 8.56 -5.72 15.24
C ASN A 117 7.77 -5.96 13.94
N PHE A 118 7.01 -4.96 13.50
CA PHE A 118 6.25 -4.95 12.23
C PHE A 118 6.98 -4.17 11.11
N GLY A 119 8.28 -3.95 11.25
CA GLY A 119 9.07 -3.11 10.37
C GLY A 119 9.00 -1.64 10.76
N ASN A 120 9.75 -0.81 10.06
CA ASN A 120 9.85 0.63 10.36
C ASN A 120 9.97 1.47 9.07
N ILE A 121 9.95 2.78 9.25
CA ILE A 121 10.06 3.75 8.15
C ILE A 121 11.46 3.77 7.49
N ASP A 122 12.47 3.19 8.13
CA ASP A 122 13.82 3.06 7.56
C ASP A 122 13.88 2.04 6.43
N GLY A 123 12.89 1.15 6.35
CA GLY A 123 12.80 0.07 5.37
C GLY A 123 13.19 -1.29 5.95
N ASP A 124 13.34 -1.41 7.27
CA ASP A 124 13.57 -2.70 7.90
C ASP A 124 12.30 -3.56 7.83
N ASN A 125 12.51 -4.84 7.52
CA ASN A 125 11.42 -5.81 7.43
C ASN A 125 10.87 -6.15 8.82
N ALA A 126 9.60 -6.58 8.85
CA ALA A 126 9.00 -7.15 10.05
C ALA A 126 9.75 -8.41 10.52
N ALA A 127 9.68 -8.67 11.82
CA ALA A 127 10.08 -9.97 12.36
C ALA A 127 9.19 -11.08 11.78
N ALA A 128 9.67 -12.32 11.75
CA ALA A 128 8.89 -13.44 11.28
C ALA A 128 7.60 -13.63 12.09
N TYR A 129 6.52 -14.09 11.45
CA TYR A 129 5.17 -14.25 12.03
C TYR A 129 5.07 -15.14 13.28
N ARG A 130 6.14 -15.89 13.60
CA ARG A 130 6.25 -16.68 14.84
C ARG A 130 6.58 -15.84 16.08
N TYR A 131 7.05 -14.61 15.90
CA TYR A 131 7.44 -13.67 16.97
C TYR A 131 6.48 -12.50 17.14
N THR A 132 5.59 -12.27 16.18
CA THR A 132 4.64 -11.16 16.20
C THR A 132 3.24 -11.65 16.56
N GLU A 133 2.46 -10.75 17.14
CA GLU A 133 1.06 -10.97 17.46
C GLU A 133 0.22 -9.83 16.90
N ALA A 134 -1.06 -10.07 16.63
CA ALA A 134 -1.94 -9.09 16.02
C ALA A 134 -3.38 -9.23 16.51
N ARG A 135 -4.13 -8.12 16.43
CA ARG A 135 -5.60 -8.07 16.58
C ARG A 135 -6.19 -7.05 15.62
N LEU A 136 -7.51 -7.07 15.45
CA LEU A 136 -8.22 -6.07 14.65
C LEU A 136 -8.21 -4.70 15.34
N THR A 137 -8.24 -3.63 14.55
CA THR A 137 -8.48 -2.26 15.05
C THR A 137 -9.97 -1.92 15.05
N ASP A 138 -10.35 -0.84 15.74
CA ASP A 138 -11.73 -0.34 15.70
C ASP A 138 -12.19 0.02 14.27
N ILE A 139 -11.26 0.46 13.41
CA ILE A 139 -11.54 0.73 12.00
C ILE A 139 -11.89 -0.57 11.25
N SER A 140 -11.15 -1.64 11.50
CA SER A 140 -11.51 -2.96 10.95
C SER A 140 -12.85 -3.47 11.44
N ALA A 141 -13.20 -3.22 12.71
CA ALA A 141 -14.51 -3.56 13.23
C ALA A 141 -15.63 -2.83 12.48
N LEU A 142 -15.42 -1.57 12.05
CA LEU A 142 -16.38 -0.86 11.18
C LEU A 142 -16.50 -1.51 9.80
N LEU A 143 -15.41 -2.01 9.22
CA LEU A 143 -15.47 -2.71 7.93
C LEU A 143 -16.26 -4.01 8.00
N LEU A 144 -16.17 -4.72 9.12
CA LEU A 144 -16.82 -6.01 9.36
C LEU A 144 -18.20 -5.88 10.01
N ARG A 145 -18.64 -4.66 10.32
CA ARG A 145 -19.87 -4.40 11.07
C ARG A 145 -21.09 -4.97 10.34
N ASN A 146 -21.93 -5.71 11.07
CA ASN A 146 -23.19 -6.30 10.59
C ASN A 146 -23.02 -7.34 9.46
N ILE A 147 -21.83 -7.91 9.28
CA ILE A 147 -21.61 -8.93 8.24
C ILE A 147 -22.44 -10.22 8.43
N ASP A 148 -22.91 -10.52 9.66
CA ASP A 148 -23.81 -11.65 9.93
C ASP A 148 -25.30 -11.32 9.72
N GLU A 149 -25.63 -10.07 9.35
CA GLU A 149 -27.00 -9.58 9.19
C GLU A 149 -27.43 -9.53 7.71
N ASP A 150 -27.01 -10.53 6.91
CA ASP A 150 -27.29 -10.61 5.46
C ASP A 150 -26.88 -9.33 4.70
N ALA A 151 -25.78 -8.70 5.15
CA ALA A 151 -25.34 -7.42 4.62
C ALA A 151 -24.54 -7.53 3.30
N VAL A 152 -23.97 -8.70 3.01
CA VAL A 152 -23.13 -8.97 1.84
C VAL A 152 -23.29 -10.41 1.37
N ASP A 153 -23.07 -10.63 0.08
CA ASP A 153 -23.04 -11.98 -0.50
C ASP A 153 -21.81 -12.76 -0.02
N PHE A 154 -22.04 -14.05 0.19
CA PHE A 154 -21.00 -15.04 0.48
C PHE A 154 -20.83 -15.98 -0.70
N ARG A 155 -19.63 -16.56 -0.81
CA ARG A 155 -19.32 -17.64 -1.75
C ARG A 155 -18.56 -18.75 -1.04
N ASP A 156 -18.61 -19.94 -1.62
CA ASP A 156 -17.84 -21.07 -1.10
C ASP A 156 -16.33 -20.81 -1.24
N THR A 157 -15.57 -21.30 -0.27
CA THR A 157 -14.11 -21.24 -0.30
C THR A 157 -13.53 -22.16 -1.38
N TYR A 158 -12.23 -22.03 -1.65
CA TYR A 158 -11.56 -22.79 -2.72
C TYR A 158 -11.64 -24.32 -2.54
N ASN A 159 -11.86 -24.80 -1.31
CA ASN A 159 -12.05 -26.22 -0.97
C ASN A 159 -13.53 -26.60 -0.75
N GLY A 160 -14.46 -25.64 -0.78
CA GLY A 160 -15.89 -25.87 -0.57
C GLY A 160 -16.29 -26.27 0.85
N GLU A 161 -15.40 -26.14 1.84
CA GLU A 161 -15.67 -26.53 3.23
C GLU A 161 -16.26 -25.40 4.08
N GLU A 162 -16.03 -24.15 3.67
CA GLU A 162 -16.40 -22.94 4.40
C GLU A 162 -16.99 -21.90 3.42
N GLN A 163 -17.50 -20.79 3.96
CA GLN A 163 -17.90 -19.63 3.16
C GLN A 163 -17.04 -18.40 3.46
N GLU A 164 -16.80 -17.59 2.44
CA GLU A 164 -16.11 -16.31 2.53
C GLU A 164 -16.93 -15.16 1.93
N PRO A 165 -16.85 -13.95 2.49
CA PRO A 165 -17.55 -12.79 1.94
C PRO A 165 -16.93 -12.35 0.61
N VAL A 166 -17.77 -12.04 -0.38
CA VAL A 166 -17.31 -11.47 -1.66
C VAL A 166 -16.71 -10.09 -1.43
N VAL A 167 -17.36 -9.28 -0.59
CA VAL A 167 -17.02 -7.92 -0.18
C VAL A 167 -17.32 -7.75 1.32
N LEU A 168 -16.68 -6.82 2.02
CA LEU A 168 -17.09 -6.47 3.39
C LEU A 168 -18.20 -5.41 3.41
N PRO A 169 -19.04 -5.34 4.48
CA PRO A 169 -20.05 -4.29 4.63
C PRO A 169 -19.51 -2.86 4.53
N ALA A 170 -18.25 -2.65 4.92
CA ALA A 170 -17.49 -1.43 4.66
C ALA A 170 -18.15 -0.14 5.17
N ALA A 171 -18.53 -0.10 6.45
CA ALA A 171 -19.09 1.11 7.09
C ALA A 171 -18.06 2.26 7.31
N PHE A 172 -16.94 2.20 6.61
CA PHE A 172 -15.85 3.18 6.59
C PHE A 172 -15.34 3.27 5.14
N PRO A 173 -15.11 4.48 4.57
CA PRO A 173 -14.75 4.68 3.17
C PRO A 173 -13.28 4.29 2.86
N ASN A 174 -12.96 3.02 3.05
CA ASN A 174 -11.59 2.52 3.14
C ASN A 174 -10.77 2.69 1.87
N LEU A 175 -11.38 2.55 0.68
CA LEU A 175 -10.66 2.69 -0.59
C LEU A 175 -9.88 4.01 -0.68
N LEU A 176 -10.55 5.12 -0.40
CA LEU A 176 -9.92 6.45 -0.43
C LEU A 176 -9.20 6.75 0.88
N ALA A 177 -9.75 6.33 2.03
CA ALA A 177 -9.16 6.66 3.33
C ALA A 177 -7.77 6.04 3.52
N ASN A 178 -7.60 4.76 3.19
CA ASN A 178 -6.31 4.07 3.27
C ASN A 178 -5.55 4.04 1.95
N GLY A 179 -6.23 4.28 0.82
CA GLY A 179 -5.63 4.11 -0.48
C GLY A 179 -5.30 2.65 -0.78
N THR A 180 -4.69 2.42 -1.93
CA THR A 180 -4.23 1.09 -2.36
C THR A 180 -3.27 1.22 -3.52
N GLN A 181 -2.41 0.23 -3.69
CA GLN A 181 -1.54 0.14 -4.85
C GLN A 181 -1.44 -1.30 -5.30
N GLY A 182 -1.40 -1.54 -6.60
CA GLY A 182 -1.32 -2.88 -7.14
C GLY A 182 -0.93 -2.91 -8.60
N ILE A 183 -0.23 -3.96 -8.98
CA ILE A 183 0.17 -4.22 -10.36
C ILE A 183 -0.51 -5.52 -10.78
N ALA A 184 -1.33 -5.44 -11.81
CA ALA A 184 -2.00 -6.57 -12.43
C ALA A 184 -1.41 -6.83 -13.83
N VAL A 185 -2.03 -7.73 -14.60
CA VAL A 185 -1.60 -7.97 -15.98
C VAL A 185 -2.17 -6.88 -16.88
N GLY A 186 -1.28 -6.10 -17.52
CA GLY A 186 -1.64 -5.03 -18.45
C GLY A 186 -2.21 -3.76 -17.80
N MET A 187 -2.32 -3.71 -16.47
CA MET A 187 -2.88 -2.57 -15.75
C MET A 187 -2.31 -2.46 -14.33
N ALA A 188 -2.46 -1.31 -13.72
CA ALA A 188 -2.09 -1.04 -12.33
C ALA A 188 -3.16 -0.17 -11.66
N THR A 189 -3.07 -0.05 -10.34
CA THR A 189 -3.86 0.87 -9.53
C THR A 189 -2.95 1.60 -8.55
N ALA A 190 -3.24 2.88 -8.33
CA ALA A 190 -2.57 3.70 -7.35
C ALA A 190 -3.56 4.73 -6.82
N VAL A 191 -4.09 4.48 -5.64
CA VAL A 191 -5.01 5.35 -4.93
C VAL A 191 -4.27 5.86 -3.70
N PRO A 192 -3.97 7.17 -3.61
CA PRO A 192 -3.35 7.71 -2.40
C PRO A 192 -4.38 7.79 -1.25
N PRO A 193 -3.92 7.74 0.01
CA PRO A 193 -4.79 7.85 1.19
C PRO A 193 -5.37 9.27 1.34
N HIS A 194 -6.48 9.38 2.06
CA HIS A 194 -7.22 10.62 2.29
C HIS A 194 -7.73 10.70 3.72
N ASN A 195 -8.08 11.90 4.16
CA ASN A 195 -8.64 12.10 5.48
C ASN A 195 -10.09 11.58 5.56
N ALA A 196 -10.37 10.66 6.48
CA ALA A 196 -11.70 10.09 6.65
C ALA A 196 -12.77 11.14 7.02
N GLY A 197 -12.42 12.18 7.79
CA GLY A 197 -13.36 13.25 8.13
C GLY A 197 -13.79 14.05 6.91
N GLU A 198 -12.84 14.41 6.06
CA GLU A 198 -13.07 15.07 4.77
C GLU A 198 -13.94 14.19 3.85
N LEU A 199 -13.60 12.90 3.73
CA LEU A 199 -14.37 11.94 2.94
C LEU A 199 -15.81 11.80 3.45
N LEU A 200 -16.02 11.70 4.77
CA LEU A 200 -17.36 11.60 5.35
C LEU A 200 -18.18 12.87 5.09
N ASN A 201 -17.57 14.05 5.12
CA ASN A 201 -18.23 15.30 4.77
C ASN A 201 -18.63 15.33 3.29
N ALA A 202 -17.73 14.91 2.39
CA ALA A 202 -18.02 14.80 0.96
C ALA A 202 -19.12 13.78 0.66
N LEU A 203 -19.12 12.62 1.33
CA LEU A 203 -20.15 11.60 1.19
C LEU A 203 -21.52 12.11 1.65
N ARG A 204 -21.59 12.82 2.78
CA ARG A 204 -22.83 13.46 3.24
C ARG A 204 -23.35 14.46 2.22
N HIS A 205 -22.46 15.29 1.68
CA HIS A 205 -22.81 16.23 0.62
C HIS A 205 -23.37 15.52 -0.62
N LEU A 206 -22.73 14.42 -1.05
CA LEU A 206 -23.14 13.63 -2.21
C LEU A 206 -24.50 12.94 -2.00
N ILE A 207 -24.79 12.48 -0.78
CA ILE A 207 -26.11 11.91 -0.42
C ILE A 207 -27.19 12.98 -0.56
N ASP A 208 -26.95 14.19 -0.06
CA ASP A 208 -27.91 15.30 -0.14
C ASP A 208 -28.01 15.87 -1.56
N ARG A 209 -26.93 15.78 -2.35
CA ARG A 209 -26.82 16.29 -3.73
C ARG A 209 -26.14 15.27 -4.65
N PRO A 210 -26.89 14.30 -5.21
CA PRO A 210 -26.33 13.26 -6.06
C PRO A 210 -25.68 13.74 -7.37
N SER A 211 -25.95 14.99 -7.78
CA SER A 211 -25.36 15.62 -8.96
C SER A 211 -24.14 16.51 -8.64
N ALA A 212 -23.56 16.40 -7.45
CA ALA A 212 -22.39 17.17 -7.03
C ALA A 212 -21.23 16.99 -8.04
N SER A 213 -20.53 18.08 -8.32
CA SER A 213 -19.40 18.06 -9.26
C SER A 213 -18.09 17.67 -8.58
N VAL A 214 -17.02 17.52 -9.38
CA VAL A 214 -15.67 17.30 -8.85
C VAL A 214 -15.20 18.50 -8.02
N GLU A 215 -15.60 19.71 -8.38
CA GLU A 215 -15.32 20.92 -7.64
C GLU A 215 -16.02 20.94 -6.27
N ASP A 216 -17.28 20.46 -6.20
CA ASP A 216 -17.97 20.29 -4.93
C ASP A 216 -17.25 19.26 -4.04
N PHE A 217 -16.75 18.17 -4.63
CA PHE A 217 -15.94 17.18 -3.92
C PHE A 217 -14.64 17.78 -3.37
N LEU A 218 -13.89 18.51 -4.21
CA LEU A 218 -12.61 19.12 -3.83
C LEU A 218 -12.74 20.23 -2.79
N ALA A 219 -13.92 20.87 -2.69
CA ALA A 219 -14.22 21.80 -1.60
C ALA A 219 -14.26 21.12 -0.23
N HIS A 220 -14.56 19.81 -0.20
CA HIS A 220 -14.57 18.99 1.02
C HIS A 220 -13.29 18.17 1.21
N VAL A 221 -12.65 17.75 0.11
CA VAL A 221 -11.44 16.91 0.08
C VAL A 221 -10.37 17.63 -0.73
N PRO A 222 -9.55 18.50 -0.12
CA PRO A 222 -8.60 19.33 -0.85
C PRO A 222 -7.50 18.53 -1.57
N GLY A 223 -7.24 17.30 -1.13
CA GLY A 223 -6.27 16.40 -1.73
C GLY A 223 -6.02 15.16 -0.86
N PRO A 224 -4.99 14.37 -1.19
CA PRO A 224 -4.57 13.24 -0.37
C PRO A 224 -4.02 13.65 1.01
N ASP A 225 -4.20 12.78 2.01
CA ASP A 225 -3.69 12.91 3.38
C ASP A 225 -2.81 11.70 3.69
N PHE A 226 -1.49 11.89 3.62
CA PHE A 226 -0.52 10.80 3.75
C PHE A 226 -0.18 10.52 5.22
N PRO A 227 -0.03 9.24 5.61
CA PRO A 227 0.38 8.90 6.98
C PRO A 227 1.74 9.47 7.39
N THR A 228 2.65 9.68 6.43
CA THR A 228 3.98 10.25 6.67
C THR A 228 4.01 11.78 6.59
N GLY A 229 2.87 12.42 6.33
CA GLY A 229 2.77 13.85 6.07
C GLY A 229 3.38 14.26 4.73
N GLY A 230 4.15 15.34 4.75
CA GLY A 230 4.71 16.00 3.58
C GLY A 230 3.88 17.21 3.13
N ILE A 231 4.31 17.81 2.04
CA ILE A 231 3.68 18.99 1.44
C ILE A 231 3.36 18.69 -0.02
N LEU A 232 2.08 18.64 -0.35
CA LEU A 232 1.60 18.57 -1.72
C LEU A 232 1.81 19.94 -2.38
N VAL A 233 2.49 19.99 -3.54
CA VAL A 233 2.88 21.25 -4.19
C VAL A 233 2.29 21.42 -5.59
N GLU A 234 1.11 20.85 -5.82
CA GLU A 234 0.36 21.06 -7.07
C GLU A 234 -0.62 22.22 -6.95
N ASP A 235 -0.88 22.86 -8.09
CA ASP A 235 -1.94 23.86 -8.22
C ASP A 235 -3.33 23.22 -8.25
N ALA A 236 -4.34 24.04 -8.02
CA ALA A 236 -5.73 23.60 -7.95
C ALA A 236 -6.25 23.01 -9.28
N ASP A 237 -5.77 23.51 -10.43
CA ASP A 237 -6.20 23.02 -11.74
C ASP A 237 -5.69 21.60 -12.00
N THR A 238 -4.43 21.33 -11.64
CA THR A 238 -3.81 20.01 -11.70
C THR A 238 -4.55 19.03 -10.80
N LEU A 239 -4.85 19.40 -9.55
CA LEU A 239 -5.63 18.55 -8.66
C LEU A 239 -7.02 18.26 -9.24
N ARG A 240 -7.71 19.28 -9.75
CA ARG A 240 -9.02 19.12 -10.40
C ARG A 240 -8.98 18.15 -11.58
N GLU A 241 -8.00 18.25 -12.45
CA GLU A 241 -7.83 17.33 -13.58
C GLU A 241 -7.57 15.90 -13.12
N VAL A 242 -6.69 15.74 -12.12
CA VAL A 242 -6.33 14.43 -11.56
C VAL A 242 -7.57 13.73 -10.98
N TYR A 243 -8.39 14.43 -10.17
CA TYR A 243 -9.63 13.85 -9.63
C TYR A 243 -10.74 13.66 -10.68
N ALA A 244 -10.87 14.57 -11.64
CA ALA A 244 -11.89 14.44 -12.69
C ALA A 244 -11.65 13.25 -13.61
N THR A 245 -10.38 12.91 -13.87
CA THR A 245 -10.00 11.80 -14.75
C THR A 245 -9.67 10.51 -14.00
N GLY A 246 -9.44 10.60 -12.68
CA GLY A 246 -8.90 9.53 -11.86
C GLY A 246 -7.46 9.14 -12.22
N ARG A 247 -6.75 9.94 -13.01
CA ARG A 247 -5.41 9.65 -13.52
C ARG A 247 -4.50 10.87 -13.46
N GLY A 248 -3.25 10.65 -13.05
CA GLY A 248 -2.20 11.65 -13.14
C GLY A 248 -1.15 11.45 -12.05
N SER A 249 -0.45 12.53 -11.69
CA SER A 249 0.56 12.46 -10.63
C SER A 249 0.71 13.81 -9.94
N MET A 250 1.00 13.77 -8.64
CA MET A 250 1.14 14.95 -7.79
C MET A 250 2.50 14.95 -7.12
N ARG A 251 3.15 16.12 -7.06
CA ARG A 251 4.42 16.31 -6.35
C ARG A 251 4.20 16.40 -4.85
N LEU A 252 4.91 15.56 -4.12
CA LEU A 252 4.95 15.53 -2.66
C LEU A 252 6.38 15.81 -2.20
N ARG A 253 6.54 16.90 -1.44
CA ARG A 253 7.83 17.31 -0.85
C ARG A 253 7.88 16.94 0.63
N ALA A 254 9.08 16.71 1.14
CA ALA A 254 9.36 16.66 2.56
C ALA A 254 9.00 17.99 3.25
N ARG A 255 8.52 17.92 4.50
CA ARG A 255 8.38 19.10 5.38
C ARG A 255 9.69 19.36 6.07
N TRP A 256 10.09 20.62 6.11
CA TRP A 256 11.37 21.02 6.66
C TRP A 256 11.32 22.42 7.27
N GLU A 257 12.27 22.71 8.15
CA GLU A 257 12.46 24.02 8.76
C GLU A 257 13.95 24.36 8.89
N VAL A 258 14.25 25.65 9.09
CA VAL A 258 15.61 26.17 9.26
C VAL A 258 15.90 26.39 10.75
N GLU A 259 16.93 25.72 11.25
CA GLU A 259 17.42 25.88 12.61
C GLU A 259 18.69 26.73 12.63
N LYS A 260 18.67 27.84 13.37
CA LYS A 260 19.83 28.71 13.53
C LYS A 260 20.75 28.18 14.61
N LEU A 261 22.03 28.04 14.28
CA LEU A 261 23.08 27.57 15.18
C LEU A 261 23.97 28.73 15.65
N LYS A 262 24.85 28.44 16.62
CA LYS A 262 25.84 29.41 17.12
C LYS A 262 26.80 29.83 15.99
N GLY A 263 27.32 31.05 16.08
CA GLY A 263 28.30 31.58 15.12
C GLY A 263 27.72 32.00 13.76
N GLY A 264 26.39 32.10 13.64
CA GLY A 264 25.71 32.47 12.40
C GLY A 264 25.60 31.32 11.39
N THR A 265 25.90 30.10 11.81
CA THR A 265 25.63 28.88 11.03
C THR A 265 24.15 28.50 11.15
N TRP A 266 23.67 27.66 10.26
CA TRP A 266 22.32 27.12 10.28
C TRP A 266 22.33 25.68 9.76
N GLN A 267 21.28 24.92 10.05
CA GLN A 267 21.01 23.61 9.48
C GLN A 267 19.53 23.49 9.11
N ILE A 268 19.19 22.55 8.24
CA ILE A 268 17.80 22.19 7.97
C ILE A 268 17.43 20.97 8.80
N ALA A 269 16.25 21.01 9.40
CA ALA A 269 15.61 19.84 9.98
C ALA A 269 14.43 19.42 9.10
N VAL A 270 14.51 18.24 8.50
CA VAL A 270 13.37 17.59 7.82
C VAL A 270 12.59 16.79 8.85
N THR A 271 11.31 17.10 8.98
CA THR A 271 10.40 16.54 9.99
C THR A 271 9.38 15.57 9.42
N GLU A 272 9.12 15.62 8.12
CA GLU A 272 8.24 14.67 7.41
C GLU A 272 8.88 14.31 6.07
N ILE A 273 8.81 13.03 5.68
CA ILE A 273 9.30 12.54 4.39
C ILE A 273 8.14 12.14 3.48
N PRO A 274 8.34 12.16 2.15
CA PRO A 274 7.29 11.75 1.23
C PRO A 274 6.84 10.30 1.42
N TYR A 275 5.56 10.05 1.14
CA TYR A 275 4.91 8.75 1.29
C TYR A 275 5.61 7.64 0.49
N GLN A 276 5.80 6.47 1.13
CA GLN A 276 6.49 5.29 0.58
C GLN A 276 7.98 5.44 0.30
N VAL A 277 8.61 6.51 0.78
CA VAL A 277 10.07 6.64 0.77
C VAL A 277 10.64 5.93 2.00
N ALA A 278 11.52 4.95 1.78
CA ALA A 278 12.28 4.34 2.86
C ALA A 278 13.39 5.29 3.33
N LYS A 279 13.35 5.72 4.60
CA LYS A 279 14.27 6.73 5.16
C LYS A 279 15.73 6.30 5.06
N GLY A 280 16.05 5.04 5.39
CA GLY A 280 17.42 4.51 5.29
C GLY A 280 17.98 4.60 3.87
N ARG A 281 17.18 4.22 2.88
CA ARG A 281 17.57 4.29 1.46
C ARG A 281 17.71 5.73 0.97
N LEU A 282 16.85 6.65 1.43
CA LEU A 282 16.95 8.08 1.13
C LEU A 282 18.29 8.64 1.63
N LEU A 283 18.68 8.30 2.85
CA LEU A 283 19.93 8.75 3.47
C LEU A 283 21.16 8.16 2.77
N GLU A 284 21.16 6.86 2.50
CA GLU A 284 22.24 6.17 1.76
C GLU A 284 22.47 6.83 0.39
N LYS A 285 21.41 6.96 -0.42
CA LYS A 285 21.46 7.59 -1.75
C LYS A 285 21.92 9.04 -1.65
N SER A 286 21.46 9.79 -0.64
CA SER A 286 21.89 11.18 -0.44
C SER A 286 23.37 11.27 -0.11
N GLY A 287 23.89 10.39 0.75
CA GLY A 287 25.31 10.28 1.07
C GLY A 287 26.16 9.99 -0.16
N GLU A 288 25.75 9.03 -1.00
CA GLU A 288 26.42 8.73 -2.27
C GLU A 288 26.48 9.96 -3.21
N LEU A 289 25.39 10.72 -3.29
CA LEU A 289 25.33 11.94 -4.11
C LEU A 289 26.24 13.06 -3.57
N ILE A 290 26.43 13.16 -2.26
CA ILE A 290 27.39 14.07 -1.62
C ILE A 290 28.82 13.63 -1.95
N SER A 291 29.16 12.35 -1.73
CA SER A 291 30.49 11.80 -2.02
C SER A 291 30.88 11.95 -3.50
N ASN A 292 29.91 11.75 -4.41
CA ASN A 292 30.08 11.94 -5.85
C ASN A 292 30.02 13.41 -6.30
N LYS A 293 29.96 14.37 -5.36
CA LYS A 293 29.91 15.81 -5.60
C LYS A 293 28.72 16.27 -6.47
N LYS A 294 27.62 15.51 -6.50
CA LYS A 294 26.38 15.90 -7.19
C LYS A 294 25.56 16.88 -6.35
N LEU A 295 25.56 16.73 -5.03
CA LEU A 295 24.93 17.67 -4.08
C LEU A 295 25.94 18.70 -3.58
N HIS A 296 26.38 19.60 -4.46
CA HIS A 296 27.45 20.56 -4.16
C HIS A 296 27.15 21.58 -3.06
N LEU A 297 25.86 21.86 -2.78
CA LEU A 297 25.42 22.76 -1.71
C LEU A 297 25.30 22.08 -0.35
N CYS A 298 25.17 20.74 -0.35
CA CYS A 298 25.03 19.94 0.86
C CYS A 298 26.42 19.59 1.42
N GLY A 299 26.62 19.86 2.70
CA GLY A 299 27.83 19.49 3.42
C GLY A 299 27.72 18.07 3.96
N ASP A 300 26.65 17.80 4.70
CA ASP A 300 26.40 16.53 5.38
C ASP A 300 24.89 16.28 5.56
N ILE A 301 24.51 15.01 5.69
CA ILE A 301 23.14 14.59 5.99
C ILE A 301 23.16 13.50 7.06
N ARG A 302 22.40 13.71 8.13
CA ARG A 302 22.40 12.82 9.31
C ARG A 302 20.99 12.48 9.75
N ASP A 303 20.85 11.26 10.25
CA ASP A 303 19.64 10.80 10.88
C ASP A 303 19.70 11.03 12.38
N GLU A 304 18.82 11.89 12.89
CA GLU A 304 18.62 12.12 14.32
C GLU A 304 17.21 11.66 14.74
N SER A 305 16.58 10.80 13.95
CA SER A 305 15.22 10.34 14.22
C SER A 305 15.15 9.53 15.51
N THR A 306 14.04 9.70 16.22
CA THR A 306 13.69 8.88 17.39
C THR A 306 12.40 8.12 17.07
N GLN A 307 11.32 8.38 17.81
CA GLN A 307 9.97 8.02 17.36
C GLN A 307 9.53 8.94 16.23
N ASP A 308 9.92 10.21 16.29
CA ASP A 308 9.65 11.19 15.24
C ASP A 308 10.79 11.26 14.23
N VAL A 309 10.42 11.49 12.96
CA VAL A 309 11.39 11.67 11.88
C VAL A 309 12.14 12.98 12.08
N ARG A 310 13.47 12.90 12.05
CA ARG A 310 14.36 14.06 12.07
C ARG A 310 15.61 13.79 11.25
N ILE A 311 15.64 14.32 10.04
CA ILE A 311 16.84 14.29 9.19
C ILE A 311 17.47 15.68 9.21
N VAL A 312 18.70 15.76 9.70
CA VAL A 312 19.46 17.00 9.76
C VAL A 312 20.34 17.13 8.52
N ILE A 313 20.24 18.28 7.86
CA ILE A 313 21.00 18.58 6.65
C ILE A 313 21.83 19.84 6.88
N GLU A 314 23.14 19.70 6.75
CA GLU A 314 24.07 20.82 6.91
C GLU A 314 24.45 21.42 5.56
N PRO A 315 24.48 22.76 5.44
CA PRO A 315 24.99 23.39 4.24
C PRO A 315 26.50 23.26 4.17
N LYS A 316 27.05 23.18 2.94
CA LYS A 316 28.49 23.17 2.72
C LYS A 316 29.18 24.47 3.14
N SER A 317 28.43 25.58 3.17
CA SER A 317 28.89 26.90 3.62
C SER A 317 27.70 27.69 4.16
N ARG A 318 27.93 28.50 5.20
CA ARG A 318 26.92 29.40 5.77
C ARG A 318 26.35 30.44 4.79
N ASN A 319 27.01 30.63 3.64
CA ASN A 319 26.58 31.57 2.60
C ASN A 319 25.56 30.96 1.62
N VAL A 320 25.25 29.66 1.76
CA VAL A 320 24.19 29.02 0.99
C VAL A 320 22.85 29.48 1.57
N GLU A 321 21.89 29.81 0.71
CA GLU A 321 20.52 30.07 1.14
C GLU A 321 19.79 28.73 1.35
N PRO A 322 19.03 28.55 2.46
CA PRO A 322 18.35 27.29 2.76
C PRO A 322 17.44 26.79 1.64
N GLU A 323 16.69 27.69 0.99
CA GLU A 323 15.78 27.37 -0.09
C GLU A 323 16.53 26.82 -1.32
N HIS A 324 17.70 27.37 -1.64
CA HIS A 324 18.53 26.87 -2.73
C HIS A 324 19.10 25.47 -2.44
N LEU A 325 19.47 25.21 -1.18
CA LEU A 325 19.89 23.87 -0.75
C LEU A 325 18.74 22.88 -0.91
N MET A 326 17.55 23.22 -0.41
CA MET A 326 16.38 22.33 -0.52
C MET A 326 15.93 22.09 -1.95
N GLU A 327 15.90 23.13 -2.80
CA GLU A 327 15.59 22.96 -4.22
C GLU A 327 16.63 22.08 -4.95
N SER A 328 17.90 22.12 -4.53
CA SER A 328 18.92 21.18 -5.02
C SER A 328 18.62 19.74 -4.58
N LEU A 329 18.24 19.54 -3.33
CA LEU A 329 17.91 18.23 -2.77
C LEU A 329 16.66 17.64 -3.42
N PHE A 330 15.56 18.39 -3.51
CA PHE A 330 14.32 17.97 -4.17
C PHE A 330 14.53 17.48 -5.61
N ARG A 331 15.41 18.13 -6.37
CA ARG A 331 15.71 17.70 -7.75
C ARG A 331 16.51 16.41 -7.86
N ASN A 332 17.24 16.02 -6.81
CA ASN A 332 18.26 14.97 -6.89
C ASN A 332 18.01 13.78 -5.95
N THR A 333 17.15 13.94 -4.95
CA THR A 333 16.84 12.92 -3.94
C THR A 333 15.35 12.68 -3.84
N ASP A 334 14.96 11.64 -3.10
CA ASP A 334 13.56 11.30 -2.88
C ASP A 334 12.92 12.15 -1.75
N LEU A 335 13.52 13.30 -1.41
CA LEU A 335 12.88 14.36 -0.60
C LEU A 335 11.74 15.06 -1.37
N GLU A 336 11.70 14.92 -2.70
CA GLU A 336 10.53 15.20 -3.52
C GLU A 336 10.27 13.99 -4.42
N ILE A 337 9.02 13.54 -4.48
CA ILE A 337 8.59 12.48 -5.39
C ILE A 337 7.30 12.86 -6.08
N ARG A 338 6.96 12.14 -7.15
CA ARG A 338 5.64 12.19 -7.76
C ARG A 338 4.81 11.00 -7.29
N ILE A 339 3.72 11.27 -6.57
CA ILE A 339 2.72 10.28 -6.18
C ILE A 339 1.77 10.08 -7.36
N PRO A 340 1.67 8.87 -7.92
CA PRO A 340 0.70 8.59 -8.98
C PRO A 340 -0.71 8.49 -8.40
N MET A 341 -1.68 8.98 -9.17
CA MET A 341 -3.08 8.62 -9.02
C MET A 341 -3.53 7.87 -10.26
N ASN A 342 -4.12 6.69 -10.05
CA ASN A 342 -4.68 5.84 -11.07
C ASN A 342 -5.80 5.02 -10.41
N LEU A 343 -7.03 5.54 -10.47
CA LEU A 343 -8.24 4.97 -9.88
C LEU A 343 -8.77 3.79 -10.71
N ASN A 344 -7.94 2.78 -10.90
CA ASN A 344 -8.33 1.54 -11.56
C ASN A 344 -8.72 0.50 -10.49
N VAL A 345 -10.00 0.19 -10.38
CA VAL A 345 -10.57 -0.65 -9.33
C VAL A 345 -11.62 -1.58 -9.92
N LEU A 346 -11.93 -2.67 -9.22
CA LEU A 346 -13.03 -3.57 -9.63
C LEU A 346 -14.36 -2.91 -9.24
N ASN A 347 -15.23 -2.70 -10.22
CA ASN A 347 -16.60 -2.24 -10.02
C ASN A 347 -17.50 -3.40 -9.55
N ALA A 348 -18.73 -3.07 -9.16
CA ALA A 348 -19.71 -4.05 -8.70
C ALA A 348 -20.30 -4.95 -9.81
N ASP A 349 -20.08 -4.59 -11.08
CA ASP A 349 -20.62 -5.28 -12.27
C ASP A 349 -19.56 -6.10 -13.01
#